data_AF-A0AAJ7BTQ0-F1
#
_entry.id   AF-A0AAJ7BTQ0-F1
#
_cell.length_a   1.000
_cell.length_b   1.000
_cell.length_c   1.000
_cell.angle_alpha   90.00
_cell.angle_beta   90.00
_cell.angle_gamma   90.00
#
_symmetry.space_group_name_H-M   'P 1'
#
loop_
_entity.id
_entity.type
_entity.pdbx_description
1 polymer ?
#
loop_
_entity_poly.entity_id
_entity_poly.type
_entity_poly.pdbx_seq_one_letter_code
_entity_poly.pdbx_strand_id
1 'polypeptide(L)'
;MSDNPKRVLLFSGKRKSGKDYITDLLSLRIGSAQSVIIKISGPIKTHWAKTLNLDYNKLIEDGPYKEQYRGEMNKWAEEIRDRDYGYFCREAIDMYNGYYQI
;
A
#
# COMPACT_ATOMS: atom_id res chain seq x y z
N MET A 1 11.96 -9.55 20.09
CA MET A 1 12.15 -9.94 18.68
C MET A 1 10.76 -9.99 18.07
N SER A 2 10.46 -9.22 17.02
CA SER A 2 9.19 -9.36 16.31
C SER A 2 9.22 -10.69 15.57
N ASP A 3 8.28 -11.59 15.85
CA ASP A 3 8.16 -12.82 15.08
C ASP A 3 7.79 -12.49 13.64
N ASN A 4 8.47 -13.17 12.70
CA ASN A 4 8.11 -13.10 11.29
C ASN A 4 6.67 -13.61 11.07
N PRO A 5 5.92 -13.07 10.10
CA PRO A 5 4.57 -13.52 9.85
C PRO A 5 4.56 -15.01 9.49
N LYS A 6 3.63 -15.77 10.08
CA LYS A 6 3.47 -17.21 9.79
C LYS A 6 3.06 -17.46 8.34
N ARG A 7 2.35 -16.51 7.73
CA ARG A 7 1.84 -16.56 6.35
C ARG A 7 1.80 -15.16 5.76
N VAL A 8 2.11 -15.06 4.46
CA VAL A 8 1.93 -13.84 3.66
C VAL A 8 1.01 -14.20 2.49
N LEU A 9 -0.08 -13.46 2.36
CA LEU A 9 -1.05 -13.63 1.28
C LEU A 9 -0.90 -12.45 0.30
N LEU A 10 -0.46 -12.75 -0.93
CA LEU A 10 -0.26 -11.73 -1.97
C LEU A 10 -1.50 -11.64 -2.85
N PHE A 11 -2.12 -10.46 -2.87
CA PHE A 11 -3.31 -10.18 -3.67
C PHE A 11 -2.99 -9.23 -4.83
N SER A 12 -3.36 -9.63 -6.04
CA SER A 12 -3.24 -8.81 -7.25
C SER A 12 -4.54 -8.87 -8.06
N GLY A 13 -4.89 -7.77 -8.72
CA GLY A 13 -6.10 -7.72 -9.55
C GLY A 13 -6.32 -6.35 -10.20
N LYS A 14 -7.05 -6.33 -11.32
CA LYS A 14 -7.43 -5.09 -12.03
C LYS A 14 -8.44 -4.29 -11.20
N ARG A 15 -8.62 -3.00 -11.54
CA ARG A 15 -9.64 -2.13 -10.92
C ARG A 15 -11.03 -2.77 -11.06
N LYS A 16 -11.85 -2.68 -10.00
CA LYS A 16 -13.22 -3.27 -9.91
C LYS A 16 -13.29 -4.81 -9.97
N SER A 17 -12.20 -5.54 -9.70
CA SER A 17 -12.21 -7.01 -9.64
C SER A 17 -12.55 -7.59 -8.26
N GLY A 18 -12.96 -6.78 -7.28
CA GLY A 18 -13.33 -7.25 -5.94
C GLY A 18 -12.16 -7.57 -4.99
N LYS A 19 -10.93 -7.20 -5.33
CA LYS A 19 -9.74 -7.46 -4.49
C LYS A 19 -9.87 -6.88 -3.07
N ASP A 20 -10.35 -5.65 -2.95
CA ASP A 20 -10.47 -5.00 -1.64
C ASP A 20 -11.56 -5.69 -0.80
N TYR A 21 -12.69 -6.05 -1.45
CA TYR A 21 -13.75 -6.82 -0.81
C TYR A 21 -13.26 -8.14 -0.21
N ILE A 22 -12.49 -8.93 -0.96
CA ILE A 22 -12.01 -10.23 -0.46
C ILE A 22 -10.96 -10.06 0.65
N THR A 23 -10.07 -9.05 0.56
CA THR A 23 -9.07 -8.81 1.61
C THR A 23 -9.71 -8.30 2.90
N ASP A 24 -10.73 -7.45 2.80
CA ASP A 24 -11.45 -6.93 3.95
C ASP A 24 -12.23 -8.05 4.65
N LEU A 25 -12.92 -8.91 3.87
CA LEU A 25 -13.63 -10.07 4.41
C LEU A 25 -12.69 -11.08 5.09
N LEU A 26 -11.51 -11.32 4.52
CA LEU A 26 -10.50 -12.19 5.11
C LEU A 26 -9.97 -11.62 6.42
N SER A 27 -9.63 -10.33 6.45
CA SER A 27 -9.14 -9.68 7.67
C SER A 27 -10.22 -9.65 8.76
N LEU A 28 -11.49 -9.43 8.40
CA LEU A 28 -12.59 -9.51 9.34
C LEU A 28 -12.74 -10.91 9.95
N ARG A 29 -12.57 -11.97 9.13
CA ARG A 29 -12.70 -13.37 9.60
C ARG A 29 -11.51 -13.84 10.43
N ILE A 30 -10.30 -13.38 10.12
CA ILE A 30 -9.08 -13.72 10.87
C ILE A 30 -8.98 -12.87 12.15
N GLY A 31 -9.49 -11.64 12.11
CA GLY A 31 -9.39 -10.67 13.19
C GLY A 31 -8.18 -9.75 13.03
N SER A 32 -8.35 -8.49 13.45
CA SER A 32 -7.31 -7.46 13.38
C SER A 32 -6.13 -7.71 14.33
N ALA A 33 -6.32 -8.52 15.37
CA ALA A 33 -5.24 -8.94 16.26
C ALA A 33 -4.30 -9.98 15.63
N GLN A 34 -4.74 -10.65 14.56
CA GLN A 34 -4.00 -11.75 13.92
C GLN A 34 -3.67 -11.49 12.44
N SER A 35 -4.17 -10.38 11.88
CA SER A 35 -3.98 -10.02 10.48
C SER A 35 -3.82 -8.51 10.30
N VAL A 36 -3.06 -8.15 9.27
CA VAL A 36 -2.83 -6.77 8.85
C VAL A 36 -2.97 -6.68 7.34
N ILE A 37 -3.69 -5.66 6.85
CA ILE A 37 -3.79 -5.37 5.42
C ILE A 37 -2.70 -4.37 5.06
N ILE A 38 -1.76 -4.79 4.21
CA ILE A 38 -0.66 -3.95 3.72
C ILE A 38 -0.95 -3.54 2.27
N LYS A 39 -1.01 -2.23 2.00
CA LYS A 39 -1.25 -1.69 0.65
C LYS A 39 0.01 -0.99 0.13
N ILE A 40 0.72 -1.59 -0.83
CA ILE A 40 1.95 -1.03 -1.44
C ILE A 40 1.73 0.38 -2.03
N SER A 41 0.51 0.69 -2.49
CA SER A 41 0.18 2.02 -3.01
C SER A 41 0.14 3.13 -1.94
N GLY A 42 0.04 2.79 -0.65
CA GLY A 42 0.08 3.74 0.47
C GLY A 42 1.36 4.58 0.50
N PRO A 43 2.55 3.96 0.66
CA PRO A 43 3.81 4.69 0.64
C PRO A 43 4.10 5.35 -0.71
N ILE A 44 3.70 4.75 -1.84
CA ILE A 44 3.84 5.42 -3.16
C ILE A 44 3.16 6.80 -3.13
N LYS A 45 1.89 6.86 -2.73
CA LYS A 45 1.12 8.13 -2.67
C LYS A 45 1.74 9.11 -1.67
N THR A 46 2.16 8.62 -0.51
CA THR A 46 2.70 9.46 0.57
C THR A 46 4.03 10.09 0.19
N HIS A 47 4.95 9.29 -0.36
CA HIS A 47 6.28 9.77 -0.74
C HIS A 47 6.23 10.66 -1.98
N TRP A 48 5.36 10.33 -2.94
CA TRP A 48 5.16 11.16 -4.12
C TRP A 48 4.58 12.54 -3.75
N ALA A 49 3.57 12.56 -2.87
CA ALA A 49 3.01 13.81 -2.36
C ALA A 49 4.05 14.67 -1.65
N LYS A 50 4.90 14.07 -0.79
CA LYS A 50 6.01 14.76 -0.11
C LYS A 50 7.05 15.30 -1.10
N THR A 51 7.40 14.53 -2.13
CA THR A 51 8.43 14.92 -3.12
C THR A 51 8.02 16.14 -3.94
N LEU A 52 6.72 16.29 -4.21
CA LEU A 52 6.18 17.36 -5.06
C LEU A 52 5.36 18.41 -4.30
N ASN A 53 5.37 18.35 -2.97
CA ASN A 53 4.58 19.22 -2.08
C ASN A 53 3.07 19.27 -2.44
N LEU A 54 2.49 18.10 -2.72
CA LEU A 54 1.10 17.94 -3.11
C LEU A 54 0.19 17.65 -1.91
N ASP A 55 -1.10 17.91 -2.09
CA ASP A 55 -2.12 17.61 -1.08
C ASP A 55 -2.33 16.09 -1.00
N TYR A 56 -1.73 15.48 0.02
CA TYR A 56 -1.82 14.05 0.27
C TYR A 56 -3.26 13.56 0.47
N ASN A 57 -4.11 14.34 1.15
CA ASN A 57 -5.48 13.93 1.45
C ASN A 57 -6.29 13.79 0.16
N LYS A 58 -6.10 14.72 -0.78
CA LYS A 58 -6.74 14.64 -2.11
C LYS A 58 -6.18 13.52 -3.00
N LEU A 59 -4.93 13.08 -2.77
CA LEU A 59 -4.32 11.97 -3.50
C LEU A 59 -4.79 10.59 -3.05
N ILE A 60 -5.22 10.46 -1.79
CA ILE A 60 -5.76 9.20 -1.28
C ILE A 60 -7.24 9.03 -1.56
N GLU A 61 -7.98 10.14 -1.68
CA GLU A 61 -9.39 10.16 -2.06
C GLU A 61 -9.61 9.75 -3.53
N ASP A 62 -10.78 9.17 -3.82
CA ASP A 62 -11.18 8.92 -5.19
C ASP A 62 -11.70 10.21 -5.82
N GLY A 63 -11.04 10.67 -6.88
CA GLY A 63 -11.43 11.91 -7.54
C GLY A 63 -10.52 12.30 -8.70
N PRO A 64 -10.87 13.36 -9.43
CA PRO A 64 -10.12 13.83 -10.59
C PRO A 64 -8.69 14.26 -10.24
N TYR A 65 -8.49 14.81 -9.02
CA TYR A 65 -7.16 15.21 -8.54
C TYR A 65 -6.17 14.05 -8.49
N LYS A 66 -6.63 12.87 -8.08
CA LYS A 66 -5.82 11.64 -8.07
C LYS A 66 -5.58 11.11 -9.48
N GLU A 67 -6.60 11.11 -10.33
CA GLU A 67 -6.49 10.56 -11.68
C GLU A 67 -5.57 11.39 -12.59
N GLN A 68 -5.51 12.72 -12.42
CA GLN A 68 -4.61 13.58 -13.19
C GLN A 68 -3.13 13.20 -13.00
N TYR A 69 -2.79 12.73 -11.81
CA TYR A 69 -1.42 12.42 -11.40
C TYR A 69 -1.08 10.93 -11.47
N ARG A 70 -2.07 10.07 -11.77
CA ARG A 70 -1.89 8.62 -11.68
C ARG A 70 -0.79 8.10 -12.60
N GLY A 71 -0.67 8.67 -13.80
CA GLY A 71 0.37 8.30 -14.77
C GLY A 71 1.78 8.65 -14.26
N GLU A 72 1.98 9.91 -13.88
CA GLU A 72 3.28 10.40 -13.38
C GLU A 72 3.71 9.72 -12.09
N MET A 73 2.77 9.52 -11.15
CA MET A 73 3.02 8.81 -9.91
C MET A 73 3.43 7.36 -10.15
N ASN A 74 2.82 6.67 -11.12
CA ASN A 74 3.20 5.30 -11.46
C ASN A 74 4.61 5.25 -12.04
N LYS A 75 4.94 6.16 -12.98
CA LYS A 75 6.27 6.23 -13.60
C LYS A 75 7.35 6.52 -12.56
N TRP A 76 7.12 7.50 -11.69
CA TRP A 76 8.03 7.82 -10.58
C TRP A 76 8.23 6.62 -9.65
N ALA A 77 7.18 5.87 -9.35
CA ALA A 77 7.28 4.67 -8.53
C ALA A 77 8.04 3.53 -9.23
N GLU A 78 7.93 3.40 -10.55
CA GLU A 78 8.72 2.46 -11.35
C GLU A 78 10.21 2.82 -11.30
N GLU A 79 10.57 4.09 -11.51
CA GLU A 79 11.97 4.56 -11.42
C GLU A 79 12.61 4.32 -10.05
N ILE A 80 11.84 4.31 -8.97
CA ILE A 80 12.31 3.92 -7.64
C ILE A 80 12.47 2.40 -7.55
N ARG A 81 11.49 1.62 -8.03
CA ARG A 81 11.56 0.16 -8.02
C ARG A 81 12.69 -0.40 -8.88
N ASP A 82 13.05 0.28 -9.96
CA ASP A 82 14.19 -0.10 -10.82
C ASP A 82 15.52 0.02 -10.08
N ARG A 83 15.62 0.98 -9.15
CA ARG A 83 16.80 1.16 -8.28
C ARG A 83 16.75 0.26 -7.05
N ASP A 84 15.57 0.07 -6.49
CA ASP A 84 15.33 -0.73 -5.28
C ASP A 84 13.93 -1.33 -5.29
N TYR A 85 13.85 -2.58 -5.76
CA TYR A 85 12.59 -3.31 -5.92
C TYR A 85 11.84 -3.50 -4.58
N GLY A 86 12.55 -3.45 -3.45
CA GLY A 86 12.01 -3.68 -2.12
C GLY A 86 11.59 -2.41 -1.38
N TYR A 87 11.88 -1.22 -1.93
CA TYR A 87 11.65 0.06 -1.26
C TYR A 87 10.23 0.19 -0.72
N PHE A 88 9.23 0.13 -1.61
CA PHE A 88 7.83 0.29 -1.19
C PHE A 88 7.29 -0.88 -0.37
N CYS A 89 7.92 -2.05 -0.42
CA CYS A 89 7.54 -3.16 0.46
C CYS A 89 7.92 -2.85 1.91
N ARG A 90 9.16 -2.37 2.14
CA ARG A 90 9.63 -1.98 3.48
C ARG A 90 8.81 -0.81 4.03
N GLU A 91 8.65 0.25 3.24
CA GLU A 91 7.85 1.41 3.63
C GLU A 91 6.39 1.03 3.92
N ALA A 92 5.81 0.07 3.19
CA ALA A 92 4.44 -0.39 3.46
C ALA A 92 4.36 -1.20 4.76
N ILE A 93 5.35 -2.04 5.05
CA ILE A 93 5.40 -2.79 6.32
C ILE A 93 5.48 -1.80 7.49
N ASP A 94 6.33 -0.79 7.40
CA ASP A 94 6.44 0.27 8.43
C ASP A 94 5.12 1.05 8.56
N MET A 95 4.57 1.52 7.45
CA MET A 95 3.34 2.33 7.42
C MET A 95 2.14 1.63 8.06
N TYR A 96 2.00 0.32 7.86
CA TYR A 96 0.86 -0.45 8.33
C TYR A 96 1.13 -1.22 9.62
N ASN A 97 2.27 -0.99 10.29
CA ASN A 97 2.71 -1.77 11.44
C ASN A 97 2.66 -3.29 11.15
N GLY A 98 3.20 -3.67 9.99
CA GLY A 98 3.18 -5.05 9.50
C GLY A 98 4.03 -6.02 10.33
N TYR A 99 4.81 -5.51 11.30
CA TYR A 99 5.50 -6.32 12.28
C TYR A 99 4.53 -6.83 13.34
N TYR A 100 4.66 -8.11 13.68
CA TYR A 100 3.89 -8.68 14.78
C TYR A 100 4.32 -8.01 16.09
N GLN A 101 3.38 -7.27 16.70
CA GLN A 101 3.54 -6.67 18.02
C GLN A 101 3.01 -7.70 19.02
N ILE A 102 3.90 -8.24 19.87
CA ILE A 102 3.53 -9.07 21.03
C ILE A 102 3.18 -8.14 22.17
#